data_AF-A0AB36IVI4-F1
#
_entry.id   AF-A0AB36IVI4-F1
#
_cell.length_a   1.000
_cell.length_b   1.000
_cell.length_c   1.000
_cell.angle_alpha   90.00
_cell.angle_beta   90.00
_cell.angle_gamma   90.00
#
_symmetry.space_group_name_H-M   'P 1'
#
loop_
_entity.id
_entity.type
_entity.pdbx_description
1 polymer ?
#
loop_
_entity_poly.entity_id
_entity_poly.type
_entity_poly.pdbx_seq_one_letter_code
_entity_poly.pdbx_strand_id
1 'polypeptide(L)' 'MSQANSTSTTVSGVGVLPLLGVLFVGLKLGHVVNWPWLWVLLPFWGGLALSAAIIVVCAVIIGIVHLLED' A
#
# COMPACT_ATOMS: atom_id res chain seq x y z
N MET A 1 46.06 12.33 -12.54
CA MET A 1 44.97 12.78 -11.64
C MET A 1 43.88 11.73 -11.70
N SER A 2 43.75 10.90 -10.67
CA SER A 2 42.80 9.78 -10.63
C SER A 2 41.48 10.28 -10.03
N GLN A 3 40.38 10.16 -10.79
CA GLN A 3 39.03 10.47 -10.31
C GLN A 3 38.68 9.58 -9.13
N ALA A 4 38.45 10.19 -7.96
CA ALA A 4 37.85 9.50 -6.83
C ALA A 4 36.36 9.28 -7.15
N ASN A 5 36.02 8.07 -7.59
CA ASN A 5 34.64 7.64 -7.75
C ASN A 5 34.01 7.47 -6.36
N SER A 6 33.38 8.54 -5.87
CA SER A 6 32.55 8.50 -4.68
C SER A 6 31.30 7.67 -4.98
N THR A 7 31.40 6.35 -4.79
CA THR A 7 30.24 5.46 -4.85
C THR A 7 29.36 5.79 -3.66
N SER A 8 28.44 6.73 -3.83
CA SER A 8 27.39 7.01 -2.84
C SER A 8 26.47 5.80 -2.82
N THR A 9 26.79 4.84 -1.95
CA THR A 9 25.92 3.71 -1.63
C THR A 9 24.68 4.29 -0.95
N THR A 10 23.67 4.62 -1.75
CA THR A 10 22.36 4.99 -1.25
C THR A 10 21.77 3.75 -0.60
N VAL A 11 21.99 3.62 0.71
CA VAL A 11 21.27 2.67 1.56
C VAL A 11 19.81 3.10 1.56
N SER A 12 19.03 2.55 0.64
CA SER A 12 17.59 2.70 0.61
C SER A 12 17.06 1.98 1.85
N GLY A 13 16.77 2.76 2.90
CA GLY A 13 16.19 2.23 4.14
C GLY A 13 14.91 1.48 3.81
N VAL A 14 14.79 0.25 4.30
CA VAL A 14 13.55 -0.53 4.22
C VAL A 14 12.43 0.33 4.79
N GLY A 15 11.38 0.57 4.00
CA GLY A 15 10.26 1.40 4.42
C GLY A 15 9.66 0.90 5.73
N VAL A 16 9.26 1.82 6.60
CA VAL A 16 8.58 1.46 7.86
C VAL A 16 7.24 0.76 7.62
N LEU A 17 6.62 0.96 6.45
CA LEU A 17 5.35 0.36 6.04
C LEU A 17 5.36 -1.18 6.05
N PRO A 18 6.28 -1.88 5.35
CA PRO A 18 6.35 -3.35 5.42
C PRO A 18 6.75 -3.87 6.80
N LEU A 19 7.64 -3.17 7.53
CA LEU A 19 8.03 -3.53 8.90
C LEU A 19 6.83 -3.49 9.86
N LEU A 20 6.01 -2.44 9.75
CA LEU A 20 4.79 -2.29 10.54
C LEU A 20 3.73 -3.33 10.14
N GLY A 21 3.66 -3.69 8.85
CA GLY A 21 2.82 -4.78 8.35
C GLY A 21 3.19 -6.13 8.96
N VAL A 22 4.48 -6.49 8.97
CA VAL A 22 4.96 -7.74 9.57
C VAL A 22 4.75 -7.73 11.10
N LEU A 23 4.96 -6.59 11.77
CA LEU A 23 4.72 -6.45 13.22
C LEU A 23 3.25 -6.70 13.59
N PHE A 24 2.31 -6.15 12.82
CA PHE A 24 0.87 -6.35 13.03
C PHE A 24 0.45 -7.81 12.84
N VAL A 25 1.04 -8.50 11.85
CA VAL A 25 0.84 -9.94 11.64
C VAL A 25 1.39 -10.72 12.83
N GLY A 26 2.61 -10.42 13.29
CA GLY A 26 3.22 -11.04 14.47
C GLY A 26 2.37 -10.91 15.74
N LEU A 27 1.84 -9.71 16.02
CA LEU A 27 0.95 -9.46 17.17
C LEU A 27 -0.36 -10.26 17.10
N LYS A 28 -0.90 -10.46 15.89
CA LYS A 28 -2.10 -11.27 15.69
C LYS A 28 -1.85 -12.75 15.98
N LEU A 29 -0.70 -13.28 15.54
CA LEU A 29 -0.29 -14.67 15.85
C LEU A 29 0.05 -14.87 17.33
N GLY A 30 0.54 -13.82 18.00
CA GLY A 30 0.72 -13.79 19.46
C GLY A 30 -0.59 -13.81 20.27
N HIS A 31 -1.74 -13.91 19.60
CA HIS A 31 -3.08 -13.97 20.20
C HIS A 31 -3.40 -12.78 21.12
N VAL A 32 -2.72 -11.64 20.92
CA VAL A 32 -2.95 -10.39 21.67
C VAL A 32 -4.25 -9.71 21.19
N VAL A 33 -4.71 -10.02 19.98
CA VAL A 33 -5.84 -9.35 19.33
C VAL A 33 -6.74 -10.36 18.59
N ASN A 34 -7.99 -10.52 19.03
CA ASN A 34 -9.00 -11.41 18.44
C ASN A 34 -9.69 -10.85 17.16
N TRP A 35 -9.14 -9.81 16.56
CA TRP A 35 -9.84 -9.03 15.53
C TRP A 35 -9.78 -9.69 14.13
N PRO A 36 -10.69 -9.37 13.19
CA PRO A 36 -10.73 -9.97 11.86
C PRO A 36 -9.44 -9.72 11.08
N TRP A 37 -9.07 -10.68 10.23
CA TRP A 37 -7.88 -10.57 9.35
C TRP A 37 -7.95 -9.38 8.39
N LEU A 38 -9.15 -8.97 7.97
CA LEU A 38 -9.34 -7.76 7.16
C LEU A 38 -8.73 -6.50 7.79
N TRP A 39 -8.85 -6.33 9.11
CA TRP A 39 -8.33 -5.14 9.79
C TRP A 39 -6.81 -5.21 10.00
N VAL A 40 -6.25 -6.41 10.13
CA VAL A 40 -4.79 -6.60 10.26
C VAL A 40 -4.07 -6.28 8.94
N LEU A 41 -4.73 -6.51 7.80
CA LEU A 41 -4.19 -6.11 6.50
C LEU A 41 -4.48 -4.66 6.14
N LEU A 42 -5.15 -3.83 6.96
CA LEU A 42 -5.35 -2.41 6.65
C LEU A 42 -4.10 -1.68 6.09
N PRO A 43 -2.91 -1.81 6.68
CA PRO A 43 -1.70 -1.21 6.11
C PRO A 43 -1.34 -1.75 4.71
N PHE A 44 -1.74 -2.99 4.38
CA PHE A 44 -1.56 -3.62 3.07
C PHE A 44 -2.67 -3.22 2.08
N TRP A 45 -3.91 -3.09 2.56
CA TRP A 45 -5.04 -2.61 1.77
C TRP A 45 -5.00 -1.10 1.58
N GLY A 46 -4.26 -0.31 2.37
CA GLY A 46 -4.26 1.15 2.25
C GLY A 46 -3.93 1.63 0.82
N GLY A 47 -2.90 1.05 0.21
CA GLY A 47 -2.55 1.34 -1.19
C GLY A 47 -3.54 0.74 -2.20
N LEU A 48 -3.98 -0.50 -1.97
CA LEU A 48 -4.84 -1.26 -2.89
C LEU A 48 -6.30 -0.78 -2.89
N ALA A 49 -6.80 -0.36 -1.74
CA ALA A 49 -8.12 0.24 -1.55
C ALA A 49 -8.15 1.65 -2.15
N LEU A 50 -7.08 2.43 -2.03
CA LEU A 50 -6.99 3.74 -2.69
C LEU A 50 -7.01 3.59 -4.22
N SER A 51 -6.21 2.68 -4.78
CA SER A 51 -6.19 2.43 -6.23
C SER A 51 -7.52 1.86 -6.73
N ALA A 52 -8.11 0.89 -6.02
CA ALA A 52 -9.41 0.34 -6.36
C ALA A 52 -10.54 1.39 -6.28
N ALA A 53 -10.54 2.24 -5.25
CA ALA A 53 -11.51 3.32 -5.12
C ALA A 53 -11.44 4.30 -6.30
N ILE A 54 -10.22 4.70 -6.70
CA ILE A 54 -10.02 5.58 -7.87
C ILE A 54 -10.56 4.92 -9.15
N ILE A 55 -10.26 3.64 -9.37
CA ILE A 55 -10.74 2.89 -10.55
C ILE A 55 -12.27 2.81 -10.57
N VAL A 56 -12.90 2.48 -9.44
CA VAL A 56 -14.36 2.40 -9.32
C VAL A 56 -15.01 3.76 -9.60
N VAL A 57 -14.48 4.83 -9.02
CA VAL A 57 -14.99 6.19 -9.26
C VAL A 57 -14.87 6.57 -10.74
N CYS A 58 -13.72 6.32 -11.37
CA CYS A 58 -13.55 6.53 -12.81
C CYS A 58 -14.54 5.71 -13.63
N ALA A 59 -14.72 4.42 -13.33
CA ALA A 59 -15.64 3.55 -14.05
C ALA A 59 -17.10 4.03 -13.93
N VAL A 60 -17.51 4.48 -12.75
CA VAL A 60 -18.85 5.06 -12.52
C VAL A 60 -19.03 6.35 -13.33
N ILE A 61 -18.05 7.26 -13.30
CA ILE A 61 -18.13 8.52 -14.07
C ILE A 61 -18.21 8.22 -15.56
N ILE A 62 -17.36 7.33 -16.09
CA ILE A 62 -17.37 6.96 -17.51
C ILE A 62 -18.71 6.33 -17.89
N GLY A 63 -19.25 5.42 -17.07
CA GLY A 63 -20.54 4.79 -17.30
C GLY A 63 -21.71 5.78 -17.30
N ILE A 64 -21.70 6.75 -16.38
CA ILE A 64 -22.71 7.82 -16.33
C ILE A 64 -22.58 8.72 -17.56
N VAL A 65 -21.36 9.10 -17.96
CA VAL A 65 -21.14 9.93 -19.16
C VAL A 65 -21.62 9.21 -20.41
N HIS A 66 -21.31 7.91 -20.56
CA HIS A 66 -21.83 7.10 -21.67
C HIS A 66 -23.37 7.07 -21.66
N LEU A 67 -24.00 6.85 -20.51
CA LEU A 67 -25.46 6.84 -20.37
C LEU A 67 -26.14 8.19 -20.62
N LEU A 68 -25.40 9.30 -20.61
CA LEU A 68 -25.93 10.65 -20.89
C LEU A 68 -25.70 11.09 -22.34
N GLU A 69 -24.82 10.40 -23.06
CA GLU A 69 -24.54 10.64 -24.48
C GLU A 69 -25.47 9.79 -25.41
N ASP A 70 -26.08 8.72 -24.86
CA ASP A 70 -27.15 7.92 -25.48
C ASP A 70 -28.56 8.53 -25.26
#